data_AF-A0A955XJB7-F1
#
_entry.id   AF-A0A955XJB7-F1
#
_cell.length_a   1.000
_cell.length_b   1.000
_cell.length_c   1.000
_cell.angle_alpha   90.00
_cell.angle_beta   90.00
_cell.angle_gamma   90.00
#
_symmetry.space_group_name_H-M   'P 1'
#
loop_
_entity.id
_entity.type
_entity.pdbx_description
1 polymer ?
#
loop_
_entity_poly.entity_id
_entity_poly.type
_entity_poly.pdbx_seq_one_letter_code
_entity_poly.pdbx_strand_id
1 'polypeptide(L)'
;GGLADDDADPAALTAALDRDPAGLDARGGPFAAMATVTVLARSADARRLARDLPRFAEDADRIAPFVANATFVAEALRAAEDLVVDVLHVSQKKGYRVRVTGVGNVFHLLTLLQAELVGRPSVGWLQGEAQDPRVTAYARGEGDVAPVESIAAAWDYYQWPAWTPTGWRPDALKWMAWGELHPAELMRFEGVPTILAGPATIQRSWDASFCGRLHGDWRARLTVDTVWGADEVERRLGRIAVAE
;
A
#
# COMPACT_ATOMS: atom_id res chain seq x y z
N GLY A 1 -9.37 -8.25 47.76
CA GLY A 1 -10.57 -7.51 47.31
C GLY A 1 -10.50 -7.49 45.80
N GLY A 2 -11.52 -8.05 45.15
CA GLY A 2 -11.52 -8.28 43.70
C GLY A 2 -11.37 -6.98 42.91
N LEU A 3 -10.53 -7.03 41.89
CA LEU A 3 -10.59 -6.12 40.76
C LEU A 3 -11.89 -6.50 40.03
N ALA A 4 -12.94 -5.70 40.24
CA ALA A 4 -14.12 -5.80 39.42
C ALA A 4 -13.72 -5.43 37.98
N ASP A 5 -14.20 -6.23 37.02
CA ASP A 5 -14.29 -5.85 35.62
C ASP A 5 -15.03 -4.50 35.54
N ASP A 6 -14.27 -3.42 35.40
CA ASP A 6 -14.78 -2.16 34.87
C ASP A 6 -14.93 -2.38 33.36
N ASP A 7 -16.04 -3.01 32.98
CA ASP A 7 -16.53 -3.01 31.61
C ASP A 7 -16.80 -1.55 31.22
N ALA A 8 -15.79 -0.89 30.68
CA ALA A 8 -15.89 0.46 30.16
C ALA A 8 -16.99 0.47 29.08
N ASP A 9 -18.13 1.09 29.40
CA ASP A 9 -19.26 1.23 28.49
C ASP A 9 -18.81 1.92 27.19
N PRO A 10 -18.83 1.22 26.04
CA PRO A 10 -18.43 1.80 24.75
C PRO A 10 -19.28 3.02 24.35
N ALA A 11 -20.53 3.09 24.84
CA ALA A 11 -21.41 4.23 24.62
C ALA A 11 -20.98 5.45 25.46
N ALA A 12 -20.51 5.25 26.68
CA ALA A 12 -19.96 6.31 27.52
C ALA A 12 -18.65 6.88 26.95
N LEU A 13 -17.78 6.02 26.39
CA LEU A 13 -16.56 6.45 25.69
C LEU A 13 -16.89 7.26 24.42
N THR A 14 -17.87 6.81 23.63
CA THR A 14 -18.38 7.56 22.48
C THR A 14 -18.96 8.92 22.90
N ALA A 15 -19.79 8.95 23.94
CA ALA A 15 -20.40 10.19 24.41
C ALA A 15 -19.38 11.14 25.07
N ALA A 16 -18.24 10.63 25.53
CA ALA A 16 -17.11 11.43 26.00
C ALA A 16 -16.29 11.99 24.82
N LEU A 17 -16.05 11.16 23.80
CA LEU A 17 -15.46 11.57 22.50
C LEU A 17 -16.24 12.71 21.87
N ASP A 18 -17.57 12.64 21.88
CA ASP A 18 -18.43 13.67 21.29
C ASP A 18 -18.54 14.93 22.16
N ARG A 19 -18.25 14.86 23.47
CA ARG A 19 -18.36 15.98 24.41
C ARG A 19 -17.09 16.79 24.56
N ASP A 20 -15.93 16.14 24.60
CA ASP A 20 -14.63 16.80 24.80
C ASP A 20 -13.51 16.02 24.11
N PRO A 21 -13.35 16.18 22.78
CA PRO A 21 -12.27 15.54 22.03
C PRO A 21 -10.87 15.92 22.54
N ALA A 22 -10.72 17.14 23.10
CA ALA A 22 -9.45 17.65 23.63
C ALA A 22 -9.12 17.04 25.01
N GLY A 23 -10.13 16.64 25.79
CA GLY A 23 -9.96 15.98 27.09
C GLY A 23 -9.32 14.59 27.02
N LEU A 24 -9.32 13.94 25.85
CA LEU A 24 -8.66 12.64 25.59
C LEU A 24 -7.14 12.74 25.54
N ASP A 25 -6.61 13.84 24.99
CA ASP A 25 -5.16 14.06 24.90
C ASP A 25 -4.52 14.16 26.29
N ALA A 26 -5.23 14.79 27.24
CA ALA A 26 -4.77 14.97 28.62
C ALA A 26 -4.88 13.74 29.54
N ARG A 27 -5.56 12.65 29.12
CA ARG A 27 -5.93 11.52 30.01
C ARG A 27 -5.49 10.14 29.53
N GLY A 28 -4.46 10.07 28.68
CA GLY A 28 -3.81 8.82 28.28
C GLY A 28 -4.12 8.32 26.87
N GLY A 29 -4.88 9.10 26.08
CA GLY A 29 -5.12 8.83 24.66
C GLY A 29 -3.84 8.49 23.86
N PRO A 30 -2.74 9.26 23.99
CA PRO A 30 -1.49 8.96 23.29
C PRO A 30 -0.89 7.58 23.64
N PHE A 31 -1.00 7.14 24.89
CA PHE A 31 -0.49 5.82 25.31
C PHE A 31 -1.36 4.68 24.76
N ALA A 32 -2.68 4.85 24.78
CA ALA A 32 -3.61 3.89 24.20
C ALA A 32 -3.43 3.77 22.68
N ALA A 33 -3.20 4.90 21.99
CA ALA A 33 -2.89 4.91 20.56
C ALA A 33 -1.60 4.14 20.24
N MET A 34 -0.53 4.35 21.00
CA MET A 34 0.74 3.61 20.79
C MET A 34 0.63 2.12 21.08
N ALA A 35 -0.11 1.73 22.13
CA ALA A 35 -0.39 0.33 22.41
C ALA A 35 -1.17 -0.31 21.26
N THR A 36 -2.17 0.41 20.74
CA THR A 36 -2.96 0.00 19.58
C THR A 36 -2.09 -0.19 18.34
N VAL A 37 -1.25 0.80 17.99
CA VAL A 37 -0.29 0.70 16.87
C VAL A 37 0.61 -0.51 17.03
N THR A 38 1.10 -0.78 18.24
CA THR A 38 1.96 -1.94 18.51
C THR A 38 1.25 -3.27 18.19
N VAL A 39 -0.01 -3.42 18.64
CA VAL A 39 -0.82 -4.61 18.35
C VAL A 39 -1.08 -4.74 16.85
N LEU A 40 -1.51 -3.65 16.21
CA LEU A 40 -1.80 -3.62 14.78
C LEU A 40 -0.55 -3.89 13.95
N ALA A 41 0.62 -3.38 14.34
CA ALA A 41 1.86 -3.59 13.60
C ALA A 41 2.30 -5.05 13.59
N ARG A 42 2.08 -5.76 14.70
CA ARG A 42 2.48 -7.17 14.88
C ARG A 42 1.56 -8.18 14.19
N SER A 43 0.34 -7.79 13.84
CA SER A 43 -0.68 -8.73 13.37
C SER A 43 -1.53 -8.18 12.22
N ALA A 44 -1.33 -8.75 11.03
CA ALA A 44 -2.21 -8.54 9.87
C ALA A 44 -3.67 -8.88 10.20
N ASP A 45 -3.89 -9.93 10.98
CA ASP A 45 -5.21 -10.39 11.39
C ASP A 45 -5.89 -9.37 12.32
N ALA A 46 -5.13 -8.76 13.22
CA ALA A 46 -5.63 -7.68 14.07
C ALA A 46 -6.02 -6.46 13.23
N ARG A 47 -5.24 -6.10 12.20
CA ARG A 47 -5.60 -5.02 11.26
C ARG A 47 -6.88 -5.31 10.50
N ARG A 48 -7.04 -6.54 9.99
CA ARG A 48 -8.28 -6.97 9.30
C ARG A 48 -9.49 -6.89 10.24
N LEU A 49 -9.39 -7.52 11.42
CA LEU A 49 -10.46 -7.49 12.41
C LEU A 49 -10.82 -6.06 12.81
N ALA A 50 -9.83 -5.22 13.08
CA ALA A 50 -10.04 -3.85 13.51
C ALA A 50 -10.69 -2.97 12.42
N ARG A 51 -10.42 -3.21 11.14
CA ARG A 51 -11.13 -2.55 10.04
C ARG A 51 -12.59 -2.98 9.90
N ASP A 52 -12.89 -4.24 10.19
CA ASP A 52 -14.26 -4.77 10.11
C ASP A 52 -15.14 -4.31 11.28
N LEU A 53 -14.56 -3.64 12.30
CA LEU A 53 -15.30 -3.01 13.38
C LEU A 53 -15.94 -1.70 12.87
N PRO A 54 -17.29 -1.58 12.85
CA PRO A 54 -18.01 -0.53 12.12
C PRO A 54 -17.66 0.93 12.45
N ARG A 55 -16.98 1.18 13.57
CA ARG A 55 -16.64 2.54 14.03
C ARG A 55 -15.16 2.75 14.27
N PHE A 56 -14.34 1.70 14.33
CA PHE A 56 -12.97 1.84 14.81
C PHE A 56 -12.08 2.61 13.83
N ALA A 57 -12.16 2.29 12.53
CA ALA A 57 -11.42 3.02 11.51
C ALA A 57 -11.90 4.47 11.34
N GLU A 58 -13.22 4.68 11.32
CA GLU A 58 -13.82 6.02 11.21
C GLU A 58 -13.49 6.89 12.43
N ASP A 59 -13.54 6.32 13.64
CA ASP A 59 -13.18 7.03 14.86
C ASP A 59 -11.68 7.33 14.89
N ALA A 60 -10.81 6.39 14.48
CA ALA A 60 -9.37 6.63 14.38
C ALA A 60 -9.05 7.82 13.45
N ASP A 61 -9.72 7.89 12.29
CA ASP A 61 -9.59 9.01 11.35
C ASP A 61 -10.15 10.32 11.94
N ARG A 62 -11.29 10.26 12.62
CA ARG A 62 -11.95 11.42 13.22
C ARG A 62 -11.15 12.03 14.36
N ILE A 63 -10.48 11.21 15.18
CA ILE A 63 -9.70 11.67 16.34
C ILE A 63 -8.24 12.01 16.01
N ALA A 64 -7.72 11.55 14.86
CA ALA A 64 -6.33 11.79 14.44
C ALA A 64 -5.89 13.27 14.53
N PRO A 65 -6.73 14.27 14.22
CA PRO A 65 -6.36 15.68 14.37
C PRO A 65 -6.22 16.16 15.83
N PHE A 66 -6.76 15.43 16.80
CA PHE A 66 -6.90 15.86 18.19
C PHE A 66 -6.02 15.09 19.18
N VAL A 67 -5.73 13.81 18.90
CA VAL A 67 -4.96 12.95 19.80
C VAL A 67 -3.62 12.62 19.16
N ALA A 68 -2.53 12.98 19.85
CA ALA A 68 -1.19 12.63 19.40
C ALA A 68 -1.09 11.10 19.18
N ASN A 69 -0.46 10.69 18.08
CA ASN A 69 -0.30 9.29 17.63
C ASN A 69 -1.56 8.60 17.08
N ALA A 70 -2.76 9.18 17.16
CA ALA A 70 -3.94 8.55 16.56
C ALA A 70 -3.87 8.48 15.02
N THR A 71 -3.14 9.40 14.37
CA THR A 71 -2.78 9.30 12.95
C THR A 71 -2.10 7.98 12.60
N PHE A 72 -1.22 7.46 13.46
CA PHE A 72 -0.55 6.17 13.22
C PHE A 72 -1.51 4.98 13.34
N VAL A 73 -2.56 5.09 14.16
CA VAL A 73 -3.63 4.07 14.21
C VAL A 73 -4.39 4.07 12.89
N ALA A 74 -4.80 5.25 12.41
CA ALA A 74 -5.46 5.42 11.12
C ALA A 74 -4.60 4.88 9.96
N GLU A 75 -3.32 5.22 9.91
CA GLU A 75 -2.39 4.73 8.89
C GLU A 75 -2.21 3.21 8.95
N ALA A 76 -2.08 2.65 10.16
CA ALA A 76 -1.98 1.21 10.35
C ALA A 76 -3.25 0.49 9.87
N LEU A 77 -4.43 1.05 10.11
CA LEU A 77 -5.70 0.49 9.65
C LEU A 77 -5.86 0.62 8.13
N ARG A 78 -5.38 1.71 7.53
CA ARG A 78 -5.49 1.92 6.08
C ARG A 78 -4.62 0.96 5.30
N ALA A 79 -3.48 0.50 5.82
CA ALA A 79 -2.56 -0.35 5.08
C ALA A 79 -3.23 -1.55 4.37
N ALA A 80 -2.83 -1.76 3.12
CA ALA A 80 -3.30 -2.86 2.30
C ALA A 80 -2.92 -4.20 2.91
N GLU A 81 -3.90 -5.06 3.17
CA GLU A 81 -3.71 -6.43 3.65
C GLU A 81 -4.26 -7.40 2.63
N ASP A 82 -3.48 -8.42 2.29
CA ASP A 82 -3.85 -9.46 1.35
C ASP A 82 -4.38 -8.95 -0.01
N LEU A 83 -3.94 -7.75 -0.42
CA LEU A 83 -4.43 -7.11 -1.63
C LEU A 83 -3.79 -7.78 -2.84
N VAL A 84 -4.64 -8.35 -3.71
CA VAL A 84 -4.21 -8.87 -5.01
C VAL A 84 -4.16 -7.74 -6.04
N VAL A 85 -3.04 -7.64 -6.75
CA VAL A 85 -2.82 -6.64 -7.81
C VAL A 85 -2.28 -7.36 -9.05
N ASP A 86 -2.83 -7.04 -10.22
CA ASP A 86 -2.31 -7.48 -11.50
C ASP A 86 -1.35 -6.42 -12.05
N VAL A 87 -0.18 -6.84 -12.53
CA VAL A 87 0.86 -5.95 -13.06
C VAL A 87 1.26 -6.45 -14.45
N LEU A 88 1.06 -5.62 -15.47
CA LEU A 88 1.35 -5.96 -16.86
C LEU A 88 2.44 -5.05 -17.42
N HIS A 89 3.61 -5.61 -17.72
CA HIS A 89 4.68 -4.88 -18.39
C HIS A 89 4.50 -4.93 -19.90
N VAL A 90 4.11 -3.81 -20.50
CA VAL A 90 3.56 -3.79 -21.87
C VAL A 90 4.60 -4.04 -22.97
N SER A 91 5.85 -3.59 -22.79
CA SER A 91 6.91 -3.76 -23.80
C SER A 91 7.65 -5.09 -23.68
N GLN A 92 7.97 -5.53 -22.45
CA GLN A 92 8.57 -6.83 -22.19
C GLN A 92 7.58 -8.00 -22.29
N LYS A 93 6.27 -7.73 -22.42
CA LYS A 93 5.20 -8.73 -22.51
C LYS A 93 5.25 -9.75 -21.36
N LYS A 94 5.44 -9.25 -20.14
CA LYS A 94 5.46 -10.06 -18.92
C LYS A 94 4.42 -9.54 -17.95
N GLY A 95 3.70 -10.46 -17.32
CA GLY A 95 2.63 -10.11 -16.39
C GLY A 95 2.79 -10.85 -15.08
N TYR A 96 2.23 -10.28 -14.02
CA TYR A 96 2.32 -10.82 -12.67
C TYR A 96 0.99 -10.62 -11.96
N ARG A 97 0.59 -11.64 -11.18
CA ARG A 97 -0.36 -11.45 -10.10
C ARG A 97 0.43 -11.43 -8.80
N VAL A 98 0.32 -10.33 -8.08
CA VAL A 98 1.02 -10.14 -6.81
C VAL A 98 0.03 -9.99 -5.67
N ARG A 99 0.48 -10.35 -4.47
CA ARG A 99 -0.26 -10.19 -3.22
C ARG A 99 0.55 -9.31 -2.29
N VAL A 100 -0.12 -8.31 -1.73
CA VAL A 100 0.51 -7.19 -1.01
C VAL A 100 -0.04 -7.12 0.40
N THR A 101 0.83 -6.88 1.36
CA THR A 101 0.51 -6.79 2.79
C THR A 101 1.33 -5.70 3.46
N GLY A 102 0.71 -4.91 4.34
CA GLY A 102 1.38 -3.88 5.12
C GLY A 102 1.87 -2.68 4.29
N VAL A 103 1.21 -2.35 3.18
CA VAL A 103 1.59 -1.24 2.27
C VAL A 103 0.59 -0.10 2.37
N GLY A 104 1.06 1.10 2.69
CA GLY A 104 0.18 2.26 2.95
C GLY A 104 -0.18 3.09 1.73
N ASN A 105 0.67 3.13 0.71
CA ASN A 105 0.50 3.99 -0.47
C ASN A 105 1.08 3.32 -1.72
N VAL A 106 0.77 3.88 -2.89
CA VAL A 106 1.24 3.34 -4.17
C VAL A 106 2.75 3.52 -4.34
N PHE A 107 3.40 4.58 -3.86
CA PHE A 107 4.89 4.68 -3.94
C PHE A 107 5.60 3.51 -3.25
N HIS A 108 5.09 3.10 -2.08
CA HIS A 108 5.58 1.94 -1.36
C HIS A 108 5.32 0.64 -2.12
N LEU A 109 4.14 0.48 -2.72
CA LEU A 109 3.83 -0.64 -3.62
C LEU A 109 4.81 -0.70 -4.80
N LEU A 110 5.04 0.41 -5.50
CA LEU A 110 5.94 0.48 -6.65
C LEU A 110 7.38 0.13 -6.26
N THR A 111 7.83 0.58 -5.08
CA THR A 111 9.15 0.22 -4.54
C THR A 111 9.29 -1.29 -4.34
N LEU A 112 8.26 -1.95 -3.79
CA LEU A 112 8.29 -3.41 -3.60
C LEU A 112 8.14 -4.17 -4.93
N LEU A 113 7.36 -3.65 -5.89
CA LEU A 113 7.26 -4.22 -7.23
C LEU A 113 8.62 -4.22 -7.93
N GLN A 114 9.38 -3.13 -7.85
CA GLN A 114 10.73 -3.04 -8.40
C GLN A 114 11.68 -4.03 -7.73
N ALA A 115 11.60 -4.14 -6.41
CA ALA A 115 12.43 -5.08 -5.65
C ALA A 115 12.20 -6.55 -6.07
N GLU A 116 10.93 -6.94 -6.25
CA GLU A 116 10.60 -8.35 -6.54
C GLU A 116 10.74 -8.69 -8.02
N LEU A 117 10.36 -7.75 -8.91
CA LEU A 117 10.15 -8.05 -10.32
C LEU A 117 11.30 -7.64 -11.23
N VAL A 118 12.32 -6.90 -10.79
CA VAL A 118 13.44 -6.46 -11.65
C VAL A 118 14.69 -7.32 -11.45
N GLY A 119 15.44 -7.55 -12.53
CA GLY A 119 16.87 -7.86 -12.44
C GLY A 119 17.25 -9.35 -12.51
N ARG A 120 16.30 -10.27 -12.68
CA ARG A 120 16.60 -11.70 -12.93
C ARG A 120 15.77 -12.29 -14.09
N PRO A 121 15.99 -11.84 -15.33
CA PRO A 121 15.18 -12.26 -16.47
C PRO A 121 15.22 -13.77 -16.76
N SER A 122 16.30 -14.46 -16.38
CA SER A 122 16.48 -15.90 -16.52
C SER A 122 15.47 -16.74 -15.73
N VAL A 123 14.84 -16.18 -14.69
CA VAL A 123 13.81 -16.86 -13.87
C VAL A 123 12.42 -16.25 -14.07
N GLY A 124 12.21 -15.53 -15.17
CA GLY A 124 10.90 -14.97 -15.52
C GLY A 124 10.71 -13.50 -15.13
N TRP A 125 11.60 -12.88 -14.36
CA TRP A 125 11.47 -11.47 -13.96
C TRP A 125 11.75 -10.46 -15.09
N LEU A 126 11.43 -9.20 -14.85
CA LEU A 126 11.65 -8.11 -15.79
C LEU A 126 13.14 -7.80 -15.91
N GLN A 127 13.55 -7.47 -17.15
CA GLN A 127 14.85 -6.92 -17.43
C GLN A 127 14.94 -5.50 -16.86
N GLY A 128 16.11 -5.18 -16.28
CA GLY A 128 16.41 -3.89 -15.68
C GLY A 128 17.52 -4.02 -14.63
N GLU A 129 17.95 -2.89 -14.09
CA GLU A 129 18.87 -2.85 -12.95
C GLU A 129 18.10 -3.23 -11.66
N ALA A 130 18.62 -4.20 -10.92
CA ALA A 130 18.01 -4.59 -9.65
C ALA A 130 18.07 -3.44 -8.65
N GLN A 131 17.01 -3.27 -7.86
CA GLN A 131 16.96 -2.26 -6.81
C GLN A 131 18.02 -2.53 -5.74
N ASP A 132 18.59 -1.47 -5.15
CA ASP A 132 19.49 -1.59 -4.00
C ASP A 132 18.84 -2.46 -2.91
N PRO A 133 19.47 -3.56 -2.48
CA PRO A 133 18.95 -4.43 -1.43
C PRO A 133 18.63 -3.70 -0.12
N ARG A 134 19.32 -2.60 0.19
CA ARG A 134 19.06 -1.77 1.38
C ARG A 134 17.75 -1.00 1.27
N VAL A 135 17.41 -0.51 0.07
CA VAL A 135 16.10 0.13 -0.18
C VAL A 135 14.99 -0.90 -0.01
N THR A 136 15.21 -2.10 -0.53
CA THR A 136 14.29 -3.22 -0.37
C THR A 136 14.08 -3.60 1.10
N ALA A 137 15.16 -3.74 1.88
CA ALA A 137 15.08 -4.02 3.31
C ALA A 137 14.34 -2.90 4.07
N TYR A 138 14.63 -1.63 3.77
CA TYR A 138 13.92 -0.49 4.35
C TYR A 138 12.42 -0.54 4.04
N ALA A 139 12.04 -0.71 2.77
CA ALA A 139 10.65 -0.82 2.35
C ALA A 139 9.92 -2.03 2.96
N ARG A 140 10.64 -3.12 3.31
CA ARG A 140 10.07 -4.27 4.02
C ARG A 140 9.92 -4.05 5.53
N GLY A 141 10.43 -2.94 6.06
CA GLY A 141 10.49 -2.63 7.48
C GLY A 141 11.64 -3.32 8.24
N GLU A 142 12.58 -3.93 7.51
CA GLU A 142 13.76 -4.62 8.06
C GLU A 142 14.91 -3.65 8.40
N GLY A 143 14.88 -2.44 7.83
CA GLY A 143 15.81 -1.34 8.13
C GLY A 143 15.13 -0.19 8.88
N ASP A 144 15.93 0.54 9.67
CA ASP A 144 15.45 1.65 10.50
C ASP A 144 15.56 3.01 9.81
N VAL A 145 16.53 3.15 8.90
CA VAL A 145 16.88 4.41 8.24
C VAL A 145 16.86 4.20 6.74
N ALA A 146 16.24 5.15 6.02
CA ALA A 146 16.25 5.15 4.57
C ALA A 146 17.70 5.25 4.06
N PRO A 147 18.17 4.34 3.19
CA PRO A 147 19.55 4.35 2.71
C PRO A 147 19.81 5.43 1.64
N VAL A 148 18.75 6.01 1.10
CA VAL A 148 18.74 7.06 0.08
C VAL A 148 17.59 8.02 0.38
N GLU A 149 17.69 9.26 -0.09
CA GLU A 149 16.60 10.25 0.01
C GLU A 149 15.50 9.97 -1.02
N SER A 150 15.89 9.59 -2.24
CA SER A 150 14.97 9.42 -3.36
C SER A 150 15.16 8.06 -4.04
N ILE A 151 14.03 7.42 -4.37
CA ILE A 151 13.95 6.14 -5.08
C ILE A 151 13.55 6.42 -6.52
N ALA A 152 14.40 6.04 -7.47
CA ALA A 152 14.10 6.18 -8.89
C ALA A 152 13.09 5.12 -9.36
N ALA A 153 12.17 5.54 -10.22
CA ALA A 153 11.26 4.63 -10.89
C ALA A 153 12.01 3.86 -11.99
N ALA A 154 11.92 2.53 -11.97
CA ALA A 154 12.44 1.67 -13.03
C ALA A 154 11.62 1.80 -14.34
N TRP A 155 10.34 2.16 -14.20
CA TRP A 155 9.34 2.24 -15.26
C TRP A 155 8.36 3.38 -14.99
N ASP A 156 7.60 3.76 -16.03
CA ASP A 156 6.35 4.47 -15.81
C ASP A 156 5.25 3.48 -15.44
N TYR A 157 4.44 3.87 -14.47
CA TYR A 157 3.32 3.10 -13.96
C TYR A 157 2.02 3.84 -14.20
N TYR A 158 1.11 3.17 -14.89
CA TYR A 158 -0.21 3.66 -15.22
C TYR A 158 -1.27 2.70 -14.72
N GLN A 159 -2.49 3.22 -14.57
CA GLN A 159 -3.69 2.43 -14.36
C GLN A 159 -4.17 1.87 -15.71
N TRP A 160 -4.93 0.78 -15.67
CA TRP A 160 -5.34 0.04 -16.88
C TRP A 160 -5.97 0.88 -18.02
N PRO A 161 -6.75 1.96 -17.78
CA PRO A 161 -7.36 2.72 -18.88
C PRO A 161 -6.36 3.50 -19.74
N ALA A 162 -5.08 3.56 -19.33
CA ALA A 162 -4.02 4.17 -20.11
C ALA A 162 -3.70 3.44 -21.42
N TRP A 163 -4.21 2.22 -21.60
CA TRP A 163 -3.97 1.40 -22.79
C TRP A 163 -5.14 1.43 -23.78
N THR A 164 -4.81 1.35 -25.06
CA THR A 164 -5.74 1.32 -26.20
C THR A 164 -5.33 0.22 -27.19
N PRO A 165 -6.13 -0.08 -28.23
CA PRO A 165 -5.74 -1.01 -29.28
C PRO A 165 -4.44 -0.62 -30.00
N THR A 166 -4.09 0.68 -30.00
CA THR A 166 -2.90 1.21 -30.66
C THR A 166 -1.73 1.47 -29.70
N GLY A 167 -1.84 1.08 -28.42
CA GLY A 167 -0.79 1.24 -27.40
C GLY A 167 -1.19 2.21 -26.29
N TRP A 168 -0.25 3.03 -25.81
CA TRP A 168 -0.54 4.04 -24.79
C TRP A 168 -1.50 5.11 -25.32
N ARG A 169 -2.43 5.58 -24.48
CA ARG A 169 -3.25 6.75 -24.78
C ARG A 169 -2.38 8.00 -24.95
N PRO A 170 -2.74 8.93 -25.86
CA PRO A 170 -2.07 10.23 -25.96
C PRO A 170 -2.10 11.03 -24.65
N ASP A 171 -3.13 10.83 -23.82
CA ASP A 171 -3.32 11.47 -22.52
C ASP A 171 -3.00 10.54 -21.33
N ALA A 172 -2.14 9.53 -21.53
CA ALA A 172 -1.82 8.51 -20.51
C ALA A 172 -1.43 9.07 -19.14
N LEU A 173 -0.86 10.29 -19.07
CA LEU A 173 -0.52 10.94 -17.81
C LEU A 173 -1.70 11.14 -16.85
N LYS A 174 -2.93 11.31 -17.35
CA LYS A 174 -4.11 11.39 -16.48
C LYS A 174 -4.43 10.07 -15.77
N TRP A 175 -3.93 8.97 -16.33
CA TRP A 175 -4.09 7.62 -15.83
C TRP A 175 -2.86 7.14 -15.07
N MET A 176 -1.94 8.02 -14.70
CA MET A 176 -0.78 7.65 -13.91
C MET A 176 -1.22 6.96 -12.61
N ALA A 177 -0.48 5.94 -12.21
CA ALA A 177 -0.56 5.42 -10.85
C ALA A 177 0.09 6.43 -9.92
N TRP A 178 -0.72 7.36 -9.39
CA TRP A 178 -0.28 8.37 -8.44
C TRP A 178 0.13 7.71 -7.13
N GLY A 179 1.28 8.12 -6.60
CA GLY A 179 1.92 7.42 -5.49
C GLY A 179 1.25 7.67 -4.15
N GLU A 180 0.53 8.78 -4.04
CA GLU A 180 -0.25 9.23 -2.89
C GLU A 180 -1.52 8.40 -2.68
N LEU A 181 -2.00 7.72 -3.73
CA LEU A 181 -3.18 6.87 -3.64
C LEU A 181 -2.92 5.69 -2.70
N HIS A 182 -3.97 5.24 -2.03
CA HIS A 182 -3.96 3.95 -1.38
C HIS A 182 -4.01 2.82 -2.44
N PRO A 183 -3.26 1.70 -2.30
CA PRO A 183 -3.25 0.63 -3.30
C PRO A 183 -4.63 0.07 -3.67
N ALA A 184 -5.59 0.06 -2.75
CA ALA A 184 -6.95 -0.43 -3.02
C ALA A 184 -7.80 0.53 -3.87
N GLU A 185 -7.38 1.78 -4.02
CA GLU A 185 -8.03 2.81 -4.85
C GLU A 185 -7.59 2.76 -6.32
N LEU A 186 -6.54 1.98 -6.63
CA LEU A 186 -6.14 1.70 -8.00
C LEU A 186 -7.33 1.14 -8.79
N MET A 187 -7.52 1.65 -10.00
CA MET A 187 -8.61 1.22 -10.87
C MET A 187 -8.55 -0.28 -11.13
N ARG A 188 -9.73 -0.89 -11.05
CA ARG A 188 -9.90 -2.33 -11.19
C ARG A 188 -10.24 -2.68 -12.64
N PHE A 189 -9.56 -3.68 -13.17
CA PHE A 189 -9.93 -4.37 -14.40
C PHE A 189 -10.35 -5.79 -14.04
N GLU A 190 -11.53 -6.22 -14.49
CA GLU A 190 -12.10 -7.53 -14.12
C GLU A 190 -12.13 -7.76 -12.59
N GLY A 191 -12.40 -6.70 -11.82
CA GLY A 191 -12.50 -6.73 -10.35
C GLY A 191 -11.16 -6.62 -9.60
N VAL A 192 -10.02 -6.67 -10.30
CA VAL A 192 -8.68 -6.67 -9.69
C VAL A 192 -7.95 -5.35 -9.99
N PRO A 193 -7.38 -4.65 -8.98
CA PRO A 193 -6.48 -3.52 -9.22
C PRO A 193 -5.42 -3.88 -10.25
N THR A 194 -5.31 -3.09 -11.32
CA THR A 194 -4.42 -3.43 -12.44
C THR A 194 -3.50 -2.26 -12.78
N ILE A 195 -2.19 -2.51 -12.69
CA ILE A 195 -1.12 -1.59 -13.06
C ILE A 195 -0.54 -2.01 -14.41
N LEU A 196 -0.33 -1.04 -15.27
CA LEU A 196 0.44 -1.16 -16.49
C LEU A 196 1.81 -0.54 -16.28
N ALA A 197 2.87 -1.30 -16.53
CA ALA A 197 4.25 -0.83 -16.47
C ALA A 197 4.85 -0.76 -17.88
N GLY A 198 5.70 0.22 -18.14
CA GLY A 198 6.44 0.30 -19.40
C GLY A 198 7.65 1.21 -19.34
N PRO A 199 8.34 1.39 -20.48
CA PRO A 199 9.51 2.25 -20.55
C PRO A 199 9.22 3.64 -19.98
N ALA A 200 10.11 4.15 -19.13
CA ALA A 200 9.99 5.49 -18.57
C ALA A 200 10.06 6.53 -19.70
N THR A 201 8.95 7.20 -19.94
CA THR A 201 8.81 8.36 -20.82
C THR A 201 9.16 9.65 -20.08
N ILE A 202 9.02 9.64 -18.75
CA ILE A 202 9.42 10.72 -17.86
C ILE A 202 10.26 10.12 -16.72
N GLN A 203 11.38 10.75 -16.39
CA GLN A 203 12.15 10.31 -15.23
C GLN A 203 11.38 10.65 -13.95
N ARG A 204 10.87 9.63 -13.26
CA ARG A 204 10.16 9.77 -11.99
C ARG A 204 11.00 9.23 -10.84
N SER A 205 10.78 9.82 -9.69
CA SER A 205 11.29 9.34 -8.41
C SER A 205 10.34 9.77 -7.30
N TRP A 206 10.50 9.17 -6.12
CA TRP A 206 9.76 9.54 -4.92
C TRP A 206 10.66 9.50 -3.71
N ASP A 207 10.27 10.22 -2.66
CA ASP A 207 11.00 10.23 -1.40
C ASP A 207 10.95 8.85 -0.72
N ALA A 208 12.08 8.41 -0.15
CA ALA A 208 12.14 7.12 0.50
C ALA A 208 11.20 7.03 1.73
N SER A 209 10.86 8.15 2.37
CA SER A 209 9.93 8.21 3.50
C SER A 209 8.54 7.66 3.19
N PHE A 210 8.11 7.64 1.92
CA PHE A 210 6.87 6.98 1.52
C PHE A 210 6.87 5.47 1.79
N CYS A 211 8.05 4.86 1.95
CA CYS A 211 8.24 3.44 2.24
C CYS A 211 8.59 3.18 3.72
N GLY A 212 8.56 4.22 4.56
CA GLY A 212 8.88 4.11 5.97
C GLY A 212 7.89 3.24 6.72
N ARG A 213 8.39 2.49 7.69
CA ARG A 213 7.56 1.69 8.58
C ARG A 213 6.91 2.56 9.66
N LEU A 214 5.65 2.26 9.98
CA LEU A 214 4.93 2.92 11.09
C LEU A 214 5.47 2.53 12.46
N HIS A 215 6.01 1.31 12.59
CA HIS A 215 6.46 0.74 13.85
C HIS A 215 7.60 -0.27 13.60
N GLY A 216 8.46 -0.50 14.60
CA GLY A 216 9.61 -1.41 14.50
C GLY A 216 9.26 -2.86 14.14
N ASP A 217 8.05 -3.30 14.51
CA ASP A 217 7.53 -4.64 14.21
C ASP A 217 6.71 -4.71 12.90
N TRP A 218 6.49 -3.58 12.24
CA TRP A 218 5.73 -3.53 10.99
C TRP A 218 6.52 -4.19 9.85
N ARG A 219 5.89 -5.09 9.11
CA ARG A 219 6.49 -5.76 7.96
C ARG A 219 5.59 -5.62 6.74
N ALA A 220 6.12 -4.95 5.71
CA ALA A 220 5.50 -4.92 4.40
C ALA A 220 6.00 -6.11 3.58
N ARG A 221 5.12 -6.68 2.76
CA ARG A 221 5.44 -7.84 1.94
C ARG A 221 4.75 -7.74 0.59
N LEU A 222 5.47 -8.17 -0.43
CA LEU A 222 4.94 -8.48 -1.75
C LEU A 222 5.34 -9.91 -2.10
N THR A 223 4.38 -10.72 -2.53
CA THR A 223 4.63 -12.05 -3.08
C THR A 223 4.08 -12.13 -4.49
N VAL A 224 4.75 -12.90 -5.35
CA VAL A 224 4.26 -13.18 -6.70
C VAL A 224 3.51 -14.50 -6.68
N ASP A 225 2.19 -14.43 -6.86
CA ASP A 225 1.30 -15.60 -6.87
C ASP A 225 1.29 -16.26 -8.26
N THR A 226 1.44 -15.48 -9.34
CA THR A 226 1.44 -15.98 -10.71
C THR A 226 2.33 -15.16 -11.62
N VAL A 227 2.98 -15.82 -12.57
CA VAL A 227 3.74 -15.20 -13.68
C VAL A 227 3.04 -15.53 -15.00
N TRP A 228 2.84 -14.52 -15.83
CA TRP A 228 2.25 -14.64 -17.15
C TRP A 228 3.27 -14.33 -18.24
N GLY A 229 3.34 -15.22 -19.24
CA GLY A 229 4.09 -15.01 -20.47
C GLY A 229 3.39 -14.08 -21.46
N ALA A 230 4.03 -13.88 -22.61
CA ALA A 230 3.62 -12.91 -23.62
C ALA A 230 2.17 -13.11 -24.10
N ASP A 231 1.78 -14.33 -24.46
CA ASP A 231 0.44 -14.64 -24.97
C ASP A 231 -0.66 -14.21 -24.00
N GLU A 232 -0.45 -14.44 -22.70
CA GLU A 232 -1.44 -14.08 -21.69
C GLU A 232 -1.50 -12.57 -21.46
N VAL A 233 -0.35 -11.91 -21.48
CA VAL A 233 -0.29 -10.45 -21.39
C VAL A 233 -0.97 -9.82 -22.59
N GLU A 234 -0.72 -10.30 -23.80
CA GLU A 234 -1.37 -9.81 -25.01
C GLU A 234 -2.87 -10.03 -24.98
N ARG A 235 -3.32 -11.21 -24.55
CA ARG A 235 -4.75 -11.52 -24.37
C ARG A 235 -5.41 -10.54 -23.38
N ARG A 236 -4.75 -10.23 -22.26
CA ARG A 236 -5.26 -9.27 -21.27
C ARG A 236 -5.27 -7.84 -21.78
N LEU A 237 -4.18 -7.40 -22.42
CA LEU A 237 -4.09 -6.07 -23.04
C LEU A 237 -5.15 -5.90 -24.15
N GLY A 238 -5.45 -6.95 -24.91
CA GLY A 238 -6.52 -6.95 -25.90
C GLY A 238 -7.91 -6.75 -25.29
N ARG A 239 -8.17 -7.36 -24.11
CA ARG A 239 -9.43 -7.13 -23.38
C ARG A 239 -9.50 -5.73 -22.76
N ILE A 240 -8.41 -5.25 -22.18
CA ILE A 240 -8.28 -3.87 -21.69
C ILE A 240 -8.58 -2.87 -22.81
N ALA A 241 -8.03 -3.11 -24.01
CA ALA A 241 -8.17 -2.23 -25.15
C ALA A 241 -9.61 -2.04 -25.66
N VAL A 242 -10.52 -2.94 -25.30
CA VAL A 242 -11.95 -2.89 -25.67
C VAL A 242 -12.88 -2.67 -24.47
N ALA A 243 -12.32 -2.52 -23.27
CA ALA A 243 -13.07 -2.20 -22.07
C ALA A 243 -13.23 -0.68 -21.99
N GLU A 244 -14.40 -0.17 -22.43
CA GLU A 244 -14.87 1.18 -22.16
C GLU A 244 -15.93 1.18 -21.06
#